data_AF-A0A5S9MK87-F1
#
_entry.id   AF-A0A5S9MK87-F1
#
_cell.length_a   1.000
_cell.length_b   1.000
_cell.length_c   1.000
_cell.angle_alpha   90.00
_cell.angle_beta   90.00
_cell.angle_gamma   90.00
#
_symmetry.space_group_name_H-M   'P 1'
#
loop_
_entity.id
_entity.type
_entity.pdbx_description
1 polymer ?
#
loop_
_entity_poly.entity_id
_entity_poly.type
_entity_poly.pdbx_seq_one_letter_code
_entity_poly.pdbx_strand_id
1 'polypeptide(L)'
;MVNRITGFSNVFDIDEIVSKLMKKTEQAPLDTMTRQKQTLEWQRDSYREVNSKIKELDDLINSLNLTRPSTYGAKKVTSSNESAVTATGSTNATSGSIHVTQLATQLPSSNPLVHLDLHQQTERLRLK
;
A
#
# COMPACT_ATOMS: atom_id res chain seq x y z
N MET A 1 -66.42 61.82 -3.94
CA MET A 1 -65.36 60.89 -4.37
C MET A 1 -65.00 61.20 -5.80
N VAL A 2 -63.77 61.64 -6.07
CA VAL A 2 -63.15 61.47 -7.39
C VAL A 2 -61.65 61.34 -7.19
N ASN A 3 -61.15 60.11 -7.20
CA ASN A 3 -59.73 59.84 -7.32
C ASN A 3 -59.39 59.93 -8.81
N ARG A 4 -58.81 61.06 -9.23
CA ARG A 4 -58.27 61.20 -10.59
C ARG A 4 -56.91 60.51 -10.64
N ILE A 5 -56.93 59.22 -10.96
CA ILE A 5 -55.79 58.51 -11.53
C ILE A 5 -55.74 58.94 -13.00
N THR A 6 -55.04 60.03 -13.28
CA THR A 6 -54.73 60.43 -14.66
C THR A 6 -53.31 60.93 -14.70
N GLY A 7 -52.43 60.20 -15.37
CA GLY A 7 -51.08 60.66 -15.68
C GLY A 7 -49.98 59.71 -15.22
N PHE A 8 -50.00 58.51 -15.78
CA PHE A 8 -48.87 57.63 -16.01
C PHE A 8 -47.54 58.40 -16.06
N SER A 9 -46.77 58.30 -14.98
CA SER A 9 -45.52 58.99 -14.69
C SER A 9 -44.31 58.43 -15.44
N ASN A 10 -44.50 57.97 -16.68
CA ASN A 10 -43.54 57.05 -17.31
C ASN A 10 -42.47 57.69 -18.18
N VAL A 11 -42.30 59.02 -18.20
CA VAL A 11 -41.30 59.65 -19.10
C VAL A 11 -39.96 59.91 -18.41
N PHE A 12 -39.87 59.78 -17.08
CA PHE A 12 -38.65 60.13 -16.33
C PHE A 12 -37.71 58.94 -16.02
N ASP A 13 -38.11 57.71 -16.32
CA ASP A 13 -37.34 56.50 -15.94
C ASP A 13 -37.14 55.53 -17.12
N ILE A 14 -37.63 55.85 -18.33
CA ILE A 14 -37.42 54.97 -19.49
C ILE A 14 -35.95 54.93 -19.89
N ASP A 15 -35.26 56.08 -19.96
CA ASP A 15 -33.83 56.09 -20.33
C ASP A 15 -32.97 55.41 -19.27
N GLU A 16 -33.31 55.53 -17.99
CA GLU A 16 -32.58 54.85 -16.91
C GLU A 16 -32.87 53.34 -16.88
N ILE A 17 -34.13 52.93 -17.11
CA ILE A 17 -34.52 51.52 -17.25
C ILE A 17 -33.92 50.89 -18.51
N VAL A 18 -33.93 51.60 -19.65
CA VAL A 18 -33.34 51.15 -20.92
C VAL A 18 -31.83 51.11 -20.82
N SER A 19 -31.18 52.09 -20.17
CA SER A 19 -29.73 52.07 -19.92
C SER A 19 -29.35 50.93 -18.96
N LYS A 20 -30.12 50.70 -17.90
CA LYS A 20 -29.95 49.54 -16.99
C LYS A 20 -30.20 48.20 -17.70
N LEU A 21 -31.15 48.14 -18.63
CA LEU A 21 -31.45 46.95 -19.43
C LEU A 21 -30.39 46.71 -20.50
N MET A 22 -29.93 47.71 -21.25
CA MET A 22 -28.85 47.54 -22.24
C MET A 22 -27.56 47.10 -21.55
N LYS A 23 -27.17 47.73 -20.44
CA LYS A 23 -25.99 47.30 -19.67
C LYS A 23 -26.12 45.86 -19.16
N LYS A 24 -27.30 45.44 -18.69
CA LYS A 24 -27.52 44.07 -18.23
C LYS A 24 -27.65 43.05 -19.36
N THR A 25 -28.28 43.39 -20.48
CA THR A 25 -28.49 42.49 -21.63
C THR A 25 -27.19 42.25 -22.39
N GLU A 26 -26.35 43.27 -22.54
CA GLU A 26 -25.03 43.10 -23.18
C GLU A 26 -24.02 42.39 -22.26
N GLN A 27 -24.12 42.55 -20.93
CA GLN A 27 -23.24 41.87 -19.97
C GLN A 27 -23.72 40.48 -19.55
N ALA A 28 -25.01 40.17 -19.67
CA ALA A 28 -25.58 38.86 -19.36
C ALA A 28 -24.89 37.67 -20.08
N PRO A 29 -24.61 37.73 -21.40
CA PRO A 29 -23.90 36.63 -22.07
C PRO A 29 -22.45 36.49 -21.58
N LEU A 30 -21.78 37.62 -21.28
CA LEU A 30 -20.42 37.62 -20.75
C LEU A 30 -20.34 36.98 -19.35
N ASP A 31 -21.28 37.31 -18.48
CA ASP A 31 -21.42 36.72 -17.14
C ASP A 31 -21.70 35.21 -17.24
N THR A 32 -22.55 34.81 -18.19
CA THR A 32 -22.85 33.38 -18.44
C THR A 32 -21.61 32.63 -18.94
N MET A 33 -20.84 33.20 -19.86
CA MET A 33 -19.57 32.61 -20.33
C MET A 33 -18.54 32.49 -19.20
N THR A 34 -18.49 33.49 -18.31
CA THR A 34 -17.58 33.49 -17.16
C THR A 34 -17.96 32.39 -16.16
N ARG A 35 -19.25 32.22 -15.86
CA ARG A 35 -19.76 31.12 -15.04
C ARG A 35 -19.48 29.75 -15.66
N GLN A 36 -19.71 29.61 -16.97
CA GLN A 36 -19.41 28.36 -17.69
C GLN A 36 -17.92 28.02 -17.64
N LYS A 37 -17.06 29.01 -17.85
CA LYS A 37 -15.60 28.85 -17.73
C LYS A 37 -15.21 28.38 -16.34
N GLN A 38 -15.74 29.00 -15.30
CA GLN A 38 -15.48 28.63 -13.91
C GLN A 38 -15.91 27.19 -13.62
N THR A 39 -17.10 26.78 -14.06
CA THR A 39 -17.58 25.40 -13.90
C THR A 39 -16.68 24.40 -14.63
N LEU A 40 -16.23 24.72 -15.84
CA LEU A 40 -15.32 23.86 -16.61
C LEU A 40 -13.93 23.76 -15.95
N GLU A 41 -13.43 24.85 -15.39
CA GLU A 41 -12.18 24.85 -14.62
C GLU A 41 -12.30 23.95 -13.39
N TRP A 42 -13.37 24.08 -12.61
CA TRP A 42 -13.63 23.19 -11.47
C TRP A 42 -13.75 21.73 -11.87
N GLN A 43 -14.51 21.44 -12.93
CA GLN A 43 -14.66 20.08 -13.42
C GLN A 43 -13.31 19.47 -13.84
N ARG A 44 -12.48 20.24 -14.58
CA ARG A 44 -11.14 19.81 -14.98
C ARG A 44 -10.24 19.57 -13.77
N ASP A 45 -10.28 20.46 -12.80
CA ASP A 45 -9.42 20.38 -11.61
C ASP A 45 -9.84 19.18 -10.73
N SER A 46 -11.15 18.94 -10.58
CA SER A 46 -11.67 17.71 -9.93
C SER A 46 -11.23 16.43 -10.65
N TYR A 47 -11.27 16.39 -11.99
CA TYR A 47 -10.76 15.21 -12.73
C TYR A 47 -9.25 15.01 -12.51
N ARG A 48 -8.48 16.10 -12.46
CA ARG A 48 -7.04 16.03 -12.20
C ARG A 48 -6.75 15.53 -10.78
N GLU A 49 -7.52 15.99 -9.81
CA GLU A 49 -7.41 15.54 -8.42
C GLU A 49 -7.72 14.05 -8.30
N VAL A 50 -8.83 13.58 -8.89
CA VAL A 50 -9.20 12.16 -8.89
C VAL A 50 -8.11 11.30 -9.53
N ASN A 51 -7.60 11.70 -10.69
CA ASN A 51 -6.52 10.97 -11.36
C ASN A 51 -5.25 10.91 -10.51
N SER A 52 -4.93 11.98 -9.79
CA SER A 52 -3.78 12.02 -8.87
C SER A 52 -3.98 11.05 -7.70
N LYS A 53 -5.17 11.03 -7.10
CA LYS A 53 -5.51 10.10 -6.00
C LYS A 53 -5.49 8.63 -6.44
N ILE A 54 -5.98 8.34 -7.65
CA ILE A 54 -5.91 6.98 -8.22
C ILE A 54 -4.45 6.57 -8.40
N LYS A 55 -3.62 7.47 -8.92
CA LYS A 55 -2.18 7.21 -9.09
C LYS A 55 -1.49 6.97 -7.75
N GLU A 56 -1.77 7.77 -6.73
CA GLU A 56 -1.23 7.56 -5.38
C GLU A 56 -1.64 6.20 -4.79
N LEU A 57 -2.89 5.77 -5.02
CA LEU A 57 -3.37 4.46 -4.59
C LEU A 57 -2.63 3.33 -5.31
N ASP A 58 -2.45 3.42 -6.62
CA ASP A 58 -1.69 2.43 -7.40
C ASP A 58 -0.23 2.36 -6.94
N ASP A 59 0.40 3.51 -6.70
CA ASP A 59 1.77 3.59 -6.20
C ASP A 59 1.87 3.00 -4.77
N LEU A 60 0.86 3.18 -3.93
CA LEU A 60 0.78 2.56 -2.59
C LEU A 60 0.63 1.03 -2.67
N ILE A 61 -0.27 0.53 -3.53
CA ILE A 61 -0.50 -0.90 -3.75
C ILE A 61 0.79 -1.58 -4.24
N ASN A 62 1.50 -0.93 -5.15
CA ASN A 62 2.76 -1.43 -5.72
C ASN A 62 3.91 -1.38 -4.70
N SER A 63 4.08 -0.27 -3.98
CA SER A 63 5.15 -0.11 -2.99
C SER A 63 5.04 -1.11 -1.84
N LEU A 64 3.83 -1.31 -1.33
CA LEU A 64 3.57 -2.29 -0.30
C LEU A 64 3.53 -3.73 -0.87
N ASN A 65 3.66 -3.92 -2.18
CA ASN A 65 3.55 -5.23 -2.85
C ASN A 65 2.28 -6.00 -2.44
N LEU A 66 1.14 -5.29 -2.27
CA LEU A 66 -0.11 -5.92 -1.78
C LEU A 66 -0.70 -6.91 -2.78
N THR A 67 -0.30 -6.82 -4.04
CA THR A 67 -0.63 -7.79 -5.09
C THR A 67 0.08 -9.11 -4.93
N ARG A 68 1.12 -9.19 -4.09
CA ARG A 68 1.89 -10.42 -3.85
C ARG A 68 1.39 -11.16 -2.62
N PRO A 69 1.04 -12.46 -2.74
CA PRO A 69 0.65 -13.29 -1.60
C PRO A 69 1.71 -13.38 -0.50
N SER A 70 2.99 -13.17 -0.82
CA SER A 70 4.10 -13.17 0.14
C SER A 70 4.00 -12.08 1.19
N THR A 71 3.38 -10.94 0.88
CA THR A 71 3.29 -9.79 1.78
C THR A 71 2.33 -10.05 2.95
N TYR A 72 1.31 -10.89 2.74
CA TYR A 72 0.31 -11.22 3.75
C TYR A 72 0.35 -12.68 4.22
N GLY A 73 1.19 -13.52 3.62
CA GLY A 73 1.31 -14.94 3.91
C GLY A 73 2.26 -15.29 5.06
N ALA A 74 2.73 -14.32 5.83
CA ALA A 74 3.70 -14.56 6.91
C ALA A 74 3.16 -15.58 7.94
N LYS A 75 3.93 -16.63 8.20
CA LYS A 75 3.58 -17.68 9.16
C LYS A 75 4.27 -17.43 10.48
N LYS A 76 3.50 -17.36 11.56
CA LYS A 76 4.05 -17.30 12.92
C LYS A 76 4.49 -18.69 13.35
N VAL A 77 5.75 -18.81 13.78
CA VAL A 77 6.33 -20.04 14.33
C VAL A 77 6.65 -19.80 15.80
N THR A 78 6.35 -20.78 16.65
CA THR A 78 6.60 -20.72 18.09
C THR A 78 7.19 -22.05 18.54
N SER A 79 8.37 -22.04 19.17
CA SER A 79 8.95 -23.22 19.82
C SER A 79 8.72 -23.16 21.33
N SER A 80 8.47 -24.31 21.94
CA SER A 80 8.44 -24.43 23.40
C SER A 80 9.84 -24.39 24.02
N ASN A 81 10.89 -24.67 23.23
CA ASN A 81 12.28 -24.60 23.66
C ASN A 81 13.18 -24.17 22.50
N GLU A 82 13.37 -22.85 22.37
CA GLU A 82 14.18 -22.24 21.30
C GLU A 82 15.67 -22.62 21.37
N SER A 83 16.21 -22.99 22.54
CA SER A 83 17.61 -23.44 22.66
C SER A 83 17.84 -24.84 22.09
N ALA A 84 16.80 -25.66 22.00
CA ALA A 84 16.87 -27.01 21.45
C ALA A 84 16.47 -27.05 19.98
N VAL A 85 15.43 -26.30 19.60
CA VAL A 85 14.91 -26.28 18.22
C VAL A 85 14.38 -24.89 17.90
N THR A 86 14.97 -24.26 16.89
CA THR A 86 14.46 -23.05 16.23
C THR A 86 13.88 -23.41 14.86
N ALA A 87 12.73 -22.85 14.50
CA ALA A 87 12.11 -23.08 13.20
C ALA A 87 11.73 -21.76 12.52
N THR A 88 12.05 -21.65 11.23
CA THR A 88 11.73 -20.48 10.40
C THR A 88 10.69 -20.85 9.35
N GLY A 89 9.55 -20.16 9.36
CA GLY A 89 8.47 -20.37 8.41
C GLY A 89 8.57 -19.43 7.22
N SER A 90 8.69 -19.98 6.00
CA SER A 90 8.48 -19.21 4.77
C SER A 90 6.99 -18.96 4.54
N THR A 91 6.64 -17.98 3.70
CA THR A 91 5.25 -17.62 3.36
C THR A 91 4.45 -18.78 2.74
N ASN A 92 5.16 -19.74 2.15
CA ASN A 92 4.58 -20.95 1.55
C ASN A 92 4.61 -22.17 2.49
N ALA A 93 5.07 -22.02 3.73
CA ALA A 93 5.15 -23.13 4.66
C ALA A 93 3.75 -23.63 5.05
N THR A 94 3.60 -24.96 5.02
CA THR A 94 2.39 -25.65 5.49
C THR A 94 2.32 -25.57 7.02
N SER A 95 1.14 -25.25 7.55
CA SER A 95 0.91 -25.24 8.99
C SER A 95 0.98 -26.67 9.54
N GLY A 96 1.78 -26.87 10.58
CA GLY A 96 1.94 -28.17 11.24
C GLY A 96 2.67 -28.03 12.58
N SER A 97 2.63 -29.10 13.37
CA SER A 97 3.36 -29.20 14.65
C SER A 97 4.46 -30.26 14.51
N ILE A 98 5.63 -29.99 15.09
CA ILE A 98 6.76 -30.91 15.08
C ILE A 98 7.02 -31.35 16.52
N HIS A 99 7.06 -32.66 16.74
CA HIS A 99 7.43 -33.27 18.02
C HIS A 99 8.81 -33.91 17.87
N VAL A 100 9.79 -33.43 18.65
CA VAL A 100 11.16 -33.96 18.63
C VAL A 100 11.34 -34.93 19.79
N THR A 101 11.62 -36.19 19.47
CA THR A 101 11.84 -37.27 20.45
C THR A 101 13.33 -37.54 20.69
N GLN A 102 14.19 -37.30 19.71
CA GLN A 102 15.63 -37.55 19.81
C GLN A 102 16.43 -36.58 18.93
N LEU A 103 17.51 -36.03 19.48
CA LEU A 103 18.44 -35.17 18.73
C LEU A 103 19.52 -36.00 18.03
N ALA A 104 19.98 -35.52 16.88
CA ALA A 104 21.10 -36.12 16.18
C ALA A 104 22.38 -35.96 17.00
N THR A 105 23.14 -37.05 17.14
CA THR A 105 24.47 -37.04 17.78
C THR A 105 25.54 -37.16 16.71
N GLN A 106 26.58 -36.33 16.80
CA GLN A 106 27.70 -36.37 15.86
C GLN A 106 28.49 -37.66 16.09
N LEU A 107 28.86 -38.37 15.02
CA LEU A 107 29.82 -39.47 15.13
C LEU A 107 31.20 -38.86 15.47
N PRO A 108 31.87 -39.27 16.56
CA PRO A 108 33.17 -38.70 16.91
C PRO A 108 34.19 -39.05 15.82
N SER A 109 34.76 -38.02 15.19
CA SER A 109 35.87 -38.12 14.23
C SER A 109 37.21 -38.40 14.92
N SER A 110 37.21 -39.21 15.99
CA SER A 110 38.45 -39.74 16.55
C SER A 110 38.85 -40.94 15.72
N ASN A 111 39.76 -40.70 14.78
CA ASN A 111 40.56 -41.74 14.13
C ASN A 111 41.00 -42.76 15.18
N PRO A 112 40.71 -44.07 15.05
CA PRO A 112 41.40 -45.06 15.85
C PRO A 112 42.83 -45.08 15.35
N LEU A 113 43.69 -44.26 15.94
CA LEU A 113 45.13 -44.46 15.88
C LEU A 113 45.38 -45.80 16.57
N VAL A 114 45.32 -46.86 15.77
CA VAL A 114 45.91 -48.15 16.06
C VAL A 114 47.40 -47.86 16.28
N HIS A 115 47.77 -47.63 17.55
CA HIS A 115 49.15 -47.76 17.96
C HIS A 115 49.45 -49.25 17.85
N LEU A 116 50.07 -49.63 16.74
CA LEU A 116 50.60 -50.95 16.52
C LEU A 116 51.72 -51.15 17.54
N ASP A 117 51.39 -51.75 18.70
CA ASP A 117 52.36 -52.15 19.72
C ASP A 117 53.30 -53.22 19.14
N LEU A 118 54.34 -52.76 18.44
CA LEU A 118 55.38 -53.59 17.84
C LEU A 118 56.31 -54.23 18.89
N HIS A 119 56.09 -53.98 20.19
CA HIS A 119 56.95 -54.46 21.27
C HIS A 119 56.55 -55.82 21.84
N GLN A 120 55.34 -56.34 21.57
CA GLN A 120 54.92 -57.65 22.10
C GLN A 120 55.22 -58.85 21.17
N GLN A 121 55.67 -58.62 19.94
CA GLN A 121 55.91 -59.72 18.98
C GLN A 121 57.34 -60.26 18.97
N THR A 122 58.33 -59.54 19.50
CA THR A 122 59.73 -59.99 19.56
C THR A 122 60.04 -60.97 20.70
N GLU A 123 59.19 -61.07 21.72
CA GLU A 123 59.39 -62.00 22.85
C GLU A 123 58.90 -63.43 22.56
N ARG A 124 58.01 -63.64 21.57
CA ARG A 124 57.49 -64.98 21.22
C ARG A 124 58.41 -65.81 20.31
N LEU A 125 59.51 -65.24 19.80
CA LEU A 125 60.49 -65.97 18.99
C LEU A 125 61.71 -66.48 19.78
N ARG A 126 61.85 -66.14 21.06
CA ARG A 126 63.00 -66.56 21.89
C ARG A 126 62.74 -67.76 22.81
N LEU A 127 61.53 -68.34 22.77
CA LEU A 127 61.16 -69.55 23.50
C LEU A 127 60.66 -70.61 22.53
N LYS A 128 61.54 -71.00 21.61
CA LYS A 128 61.45 -72.27 20.90
C LYS A 128 62.67 -73.11 21.23
#